data_AF-A0A7D6VAU3-F1
#
_entry.id   AF-A0A7D6VAU3-F1
#
_cell.length_a   1.000
_cell.length_b   1.000
_cell.length_c   1.000
_cell.angle_alpha   90.00
_cell.angle_beta   90.00
_cell.angle_gamma   90.00
#
_symmetry.space_group_name_H-M   'P 1'
#
loop_
_entity.id
_entity.type
_entity.pdbx_description
1 polymer ?
#
loop_
_entity_poly.entity_id
_entity_poly.type
_entity_poly.pdbx_seq_one_letter_code
_entity_poly.pdbx_strand_id
1 'polypeptide(L)'
;MITNAKYFPDSREWFTSTRTNNGNQCVEVRFDGATVHIRDSKYRRDPANRPETEPVITVTATEWMAFLDHLTGRPAHPVELTAHTAADGHTTLRRGEITLVYTPGEWEAFIAGVRDGEFDRIPVHS
;
A
#
# COMPACT_ATOMS: atom_id res chain seq x y z
N MET A 1 -2.04 9.87 -31.42
CA MET A 1 -2.45 8.57 -30.83
C MET A 1 -1.44 8.27 -29.74
N ILE A 2 -1.83 8.47 -28.48
CA ILE A 2 -0.90 8.49 -27.34
C ILE A 2 -0.68 7.04 -26.90
N THR A 3 0.59 6.73 -26.71
CA THR A 3 1.23 5.43 -26.51
C THR A 3 0.63 4.58 -25.39
N ASN A 4 0.36 3.31 -25.69
CA ASN A 4 0.12 2.26 -24.70
C ASN A 4 1.32 2.16 -23.76
N ALA A 5 1.25 2.77 -22.58
CA ALA A 5 2.15 2.47 -21.48
C ALA A 5 1.82 1.06 -20.97
N LYS A 6 2.53 0.06 -21.48
CA LYS A 6 2.41 -1.32 -20.97
C LYS A 6 3.14 -1.40 -19.63
N TYR A 7 2.37 -1.21 -18.58
CA TYR A 7 2.76 -1.54 -17.21
C TYR A 7 2.94 -3.07 -17.11
N PHE A 8 4.17 -3.57 -16.97
CA PHE A 8 4.46 -4.98 -16.72
C PHE A 8 5.15 -5.12 -15.36
N PRO A 9 4.39 -5.25 -14.25
CA PRO A 9 4.95 -5.75 -13.01
C PRO A 9 5.15 -7.26 -13.21
N ASP A 10 6.37 -7.67 -13.53
CA ASP A 10 6.70 -9.10 -13.72
C ASP A 10 6.54 -9.90 -12.41
N SER A 11 6.49 -9.22 -11.25
CA SER A 11 6.17 -9.82 -9.97
C SER A 11 4.69 -9.61 -9.60
N ARG A 12 3.89 -10.67 -9.72
CA ARG A 12 2.57 -10.79 -9.06
C ARG A 12 2.70 -11.25 -7.60
N GLU A 13 3.88 -11.11 -7.02
CA GLU A 13 4.13 -11.51 -5.65
C GLU A 13 3.81 -10.36 -4.71
N TRP A 14 3.41 -10.73 -3.49
CA TRP A 14 3.24 -9.79 -2.41
C TRP A 14 4.63 -9.31 -1.93
N PHE A 15 4.78 -8.01 -1.73
CA PHE A 15 6.01 -7.43 -1.21
C PHE A 15 5.72 -6.32 -0.18
N THR A 16 6.70 -6.09 0.70
CA THR A 16 6.69 -5.02 1.71
C THR A 16 7.85 -4.06 1.44
N SER A 17 7.94 -2.98 2.23
CA SER A 17 9.13 -2.12 2.25
C SER A 17 10.39 -2.91 2.66
N THR A 18 11.57 -2.50 2.19
CA THR A 18 12.85 -3.06 2.65
C THR A 18 13.24 -2.55 4.04
N ARG A 19 12.58 -1.47 4.51
CA ARG A 19 12.81 -0.80 5.79
C ARG A 19 12.02 -1.41 6.96
N THR A 20 11.54 -2.64 6.83
CA THR A 20 10.83 -3.36 7.89
C THR A 20 11.72 -3.48 9.13
N ASN A 21 11.59 -2.54 10.06
CA ASN A 21 12.42 -2.49 11.26
C ASN A 21 11.95 -3.60 12.22
N ASN A 22 12.84 -4.51 12.60
CA ASN A 22 12.74 -5.42 13.74
C ASN A 22 11.38 -6.11 14.05
N GLY A 23 10.58 -6.53 13.05
CA GLY A 23 9.39 -7.35 13.34
C GLY A 23 8.22 -7.34 12.37
N ASN A 24 8.43 -7.35 11.05
CA ASN A 24 7.52 -7.91 10.03
C ASN A 24 6.03 -7.52 10.02
N GLN A 25 5.65 -6.33 10.49
CA GLN A 25 4.27 -5.83 10.39
C GLN A 25 4.30 -4.62 9.47
N CYS A 26 3.78 -4.75 8.26
CA CYS A 26 3.88 -3.70 7.24
C CYS A 26 2.73 -3.82 6.26
N VAL A 27 2.42 -2.69 5.62
CA VAL A 27 1.60 -2.64 4.41
C VAL A 27 2.22 -3.58 3.38
N GLU A 28 1.49 -4.62 3.00
CA GLU A 28 1.91 -5.59 1.98
C GLU A 28 1.12 -5.33 0.71
N VAL A 29 1.84 -5.18 -0.40
CA VAL A 29 1.29 -4.72 -1.67
C VAL A 29 1.58 -5.73 -2.76
N ARG A 30 0.61 -5.94 -3.66
CA ARG A 30 0.77 -6.76 -4.86
C ARG A 30 0.15 -6.05 -6.06
N PHE A 31 0.90 -5.96 -7.14
CA PHE A 31 0.39 -5.48 -8.41
C PHE A 31 -0.17 -6.65 -9.23
N ASP A 32 -1.34 -6.44 -9.80
CA ASP A 32 -2.03 -7.39 -10.67
C ASP A 32 -2.59 -6.64 -11.88
N GLY A 33 -1.74 -6.50 -12.89
CA GLY A 33 -2.01 -5.65 -14.05
C GLY A 33 -2.23 -4.19 -13.65
N ALA A 34 -3.43 -3.68 -13.89
CA ALA A 34 -3.82 -2.31 -13.55
C ALA A 34 -4.41 -2.19 -12.13
N THR A 35 -4.41 -3.25 -11.34
CA THR A 35 -4.92 -3.27 -9.97
C THR A 35 -3.80 -3.46 -8.97
N VAL A 36 -3.99 -2.90 -7.78
CA VAL A 36 -3.08 -3.02 -6.66
C VAL A 36 -3.88 -3.52 -5.48
N HIS A 37 -3.40 -4.61 -4.89
CA HIS A 37 -3.96 -5.18 -3.69
C HIS A 37 -3.09 -4.82 -2.50
N ILE A 38 -3.72 -4.40 -1.42
CA ILE A 38 -3.08 -3.95 -0.20
C ILE A 38 -3.69 -4.73 0.95
N ARG A 39 -2.84 -5.32 1.79
CA ARG A 39 -3.26 -6.05 2.98
C ARG A 39 -2.29 -5.83 4.12
N ASP A 40 -2.67 -6.30 5.29
CA ASP A 40 -1.85 -6.24 6.48
C ASP A 40 -1.17 -7.59 6.73
N SER A 41 0.16 -7.64 6.63
CA SER A 41 0.91 -8.87 6.84
C SER A 41 0.70 -9.50 8.22
N LYS A 42 0.29 -8.72 9.24
CA LYS A 42 0.03 -9.23 10.59
C LYS A 42 -1.25 -10.04 10.71
N TYR A 43 -2.21 -9.83 9.81
CA TYR A 43 -3.47 -10.57 9.83
C TYR A 43 -3.22 -12.08 9.81
N ARG A 44 -2.25 -12.54 9.02
CA ARG A 44 -1.91 -13.97 8.87
C ARG A 44 -1.06 -14.54 10.00
N ARG A 45 -0.55 -13.70 10.90
CA ARG A 45 0.29 -14.14 12.04
C ARG A 45 -0.55 -14.54 13.24
N ASP A 46 -1.74 -13.98 13.37
CA ASP A 46 -2.67 -14.35 14.41
C ASP A 46 -3.30 -15.71 14.05
N PRO A 47 -3.08 -16.77 14.83
CA PRO A 47 -3.67 -18.09 14.57
C PRO A 47 -5.20 -18.10 14.66
N ALA A 48 -5.81 -17.10 15.30
CA ALA A 48 -7.26 -16.95 15.35
C ALA A 48 -7.85 -16.42 14.04
N ASN A 49 -7.04 -15.80 13.19
CA ASN A 49 -7.49 -15.23 11.93
C ASN A 49 -7.61 -16.31 10.84
N ARG A 50 -8.63 -16.14 10.01
CA ARG A 50 -8.96 -17.03 8.90
C ARG A 50 -8.45 -16.42 7.60
N PRO A 51 -7.54 -17.09 6.85
CA PRO A 51 -7.01 -16.56 5.60
C PRO A 51 -8.11 -16.19 4.58
N GLU A 52 -9.23 -16.92 4.59
CA GLU A 52 -10.38 -16.67 3.72
C GLU A 52 -11.12 -15.35 4.00
N THR A 53 -10.93 -14.77 5.19
CA THR A 53 -11.53 -13.49 5.60
C THR A 53 -10.52 -12.36 5.69
N GLU A 54 -9.31 -12.55 5.14
CA GLU A 54 -8.27 -11.52 5.14
C GLU A 54 -8.76 -10.25 4.45
N PRO A 55 -8.76 -9.08 5.13
CA PRO A 55 -9.15 -7.84 4.50
C PRO A 55 -8.08 -7.41 3.48
N VAL A 56 -8.49 -7.32 2.22
CA VAL A 56 -7.66 -6.86 1.11
C VAL A 56 -8.30 -5.65 0.46
N ILE A 57 -7.68 -4.49 0.63
CA ILE A 57 -8.05 -3.28 -0.11
C ILE A 57 -7.58 -3.46 -1.55
N THR A 58 -8.47 -3.23 -2.52
CA THR A 58 -8.13 -3.26 -3.95
C THR A 58 -8.34 -1.89 -4.54
N VAL A 59 -7.31 -1.35 -5.21
CA VAL A 59 -7.33 -0.05 -5.90
C VAL A 59 -6.81 -0.19 -7.32
N THR A 60 -7.00 0.82 -8.16
CA THR A 60 -6.27 0.89 -9.45
C THR A 60 -4.81 1.30 -9.22
N ALA A 61 -3.91 0.95 -10.14
CA ALA A 61 -2.53 1.42 -10.10
C ALA A 61 -2.44 2.96 -10.12
N THR A 62 -3.33 3.62 -10.87
CA THR A 62 -3.42 5.09 -10.88
C THR A 62 -3.85 5.66 -9.53
N GLU A 63 -4.85 5.05 -8.89
CA GLU A 63 -5.31 5.42 -7.54
C GLU A 63 -4.22 5.19 -6.49
N TRP A 64 -3.48 4.08 -6.59
CA TRP A 64 -2.33 3.80 -5.74
C TRP A 64 -1.24 4.87 -5.88
N MET A 65 -0.83 5.21 -7.10
CA MET A 65 0.19 6.24 -7.33
C MET A 65 -0.25 7.62 -6.81
N ALA A 66 -1.52 7.99 -7.05
CA ALA A 66 -2.06 9.25 -6.52
C ALA A 66 -2.08 9.27 -4.98
N PHE A 67 -2.36 8.12 -4.36
CA PHE A 67 -2.28 7.96 -2.91
C PHE A 67 -0.84 8.10 -2.39
N LEU A 68 0.16 7.52 -3.06
CA LEU A 68 1.57 7.69 -2.69
C LEU A 68 2.04 9.15 -2.81
N ASP A 69 1.65 9.84 -3.90
CA ASP A 69 1.89 11.28 -4.07
C ASP A 69 1.26 12.09 -2.94
N HIS A 70 0.02 11.77 -2.54
CA HIS A 70 -0.65 12.43 -1.42
C HIS A 70 0.14 12.27 -0.11
N LEU A 71 0.62 11.05 0.20
CA LEU A 71 1.38 10.77 1.42
C LEU A 71 2.72 11.50 1.48
N THR A 72 3.29 11.86 0.34
CA THR A 72 4.54 12.63 0.25
C THR A 72 4.31 14.14 0.24
N GLY A 73 3.06 14.59 0.39
CA GLY A 73 2.69 16.00 0.43
C GLY A 73 2.52 16.65 -0.95
N ARG A 74 2.50 15.86 -2.02
CA ARG A 74 2.18 16.38 -3.36
C ARG A 74 0.66 16.56 -3.49
N PRO A 75 0.21 17.62 -4.18
CA PRO A 75 -1.21 17.80 -4.45
C PRO A 75 -1.69 16.66 -5.35
N ALA A 76 -2.41 15.71 -4.76
CA ALA A 76 -3.08 14.63 -5.46
C ALA A 76 -4.59 14.91 -5.52
N HIS A 77 -5.26 14.30 -6.50
CA HIS A 77 -6.72 14.30 -6.54
C HIS A 77 -7.29 13.56 -5.31
N PRO A 78 -8.55 13.82 -4.93
CA PRO A 78 -9.23 13.03 -3.93
C PRO A 78 -9.15 11.55 -4.30
N VAL A 79 -8.56 10.76 -3.41
CA VAL A 79 -8.43 9.31 -3.53
C VAL A 79 -9.46 8.65 -2.62
N GLU A 80 -10.16 7.64 -3.14
CA GLU A 80 -11.09 6.82 -2.35
C GLU A 80 -10.35 6.04 -1.26
N LEU A 81 -9.08 5.70 -1.52
CA LEU A 81 -8.14 5.20 -0.53
C LEU A 81 -7.65 6.33 0.37
N THR A 82 -8.04 6.28 1.65
CA THR A 82 -7.71 7.31 2.64
C THR A 82 -6.89 6.74 3.78
N ALA A 83 -5.89 7.50 4.24
CA ALA A 83 -5.15 7.20 5.46
C ALA A 83 -5.49 8.26 6.51
N HIS A 84 -5.94 7.83 7.69
CA HIS A 84 -6.25 8.70 8.82
C HIS A 84 -5.41 8.29 10.02
N THR A 85 -4.51 9.17 10.46
CA THR A 85 -3.71 8.99 11.67
C THR A 85 -4.44 9.60 12.86
N ALA A 86 -4.78 8.78 13.85
CA ALA A 86 -5.43 9.21 15.08
C ALA A 86 -4.43 9.86 16.05
N ALA A 87 -4.94 10.46 17.13
CA ALA A 87 -4.12 11.18 18.11
C ALA A 87 -3.11 10.29 18.86
N ASP A 88 -3.35 8.98 18.93
CA ASP A 88 -2.44 7.97 19.49
C ASP A 88 -1.35 7.52 18.50
N GLY A 89 -1.37 8.06 17.27
CA GLY A 89 -0.44 7.73 16.20
C GLY A 89 -0.81 6.49 15.39
N HIS A 90 -1.87 5.74 15.75
CA HIS A 90 -2.33 4.64 14.92
C HIS A 90 -2.93 5.18 13.62
N THR A 91 -2.63 4.51 12.50
CA THR A 91 -3.15 4.92 11.19
C THR A 91 -4.14 3.91 10.65
N THR A 92 -5.32 4.40 10.30
CA THR A 92 -6.35 3.66 9.60
C THR A 92 -6.25 3.91 8.10
N LEU A 93 -5.93 2.87 7.34
CA LEU A 93 -6.04 2.86 5.88
C LEU A 93 -7.41 2.29 5.49
N ARG A 94 -8.22 3.07 4.78
CA ARG A 94 -9.61 2.71 4.48
C ARG A 94 -9.96 2.98 3.02
N ARG A 95 -10.71 2.03 2.44
CA ARG A 95 -11.41 2.21 1.16
C ARG A 95 -12.77 1.52 1.23
N GLY A 96 -13.83 2.29 1.00
CA GLY A 96 -15.19 1.79 1.23
C GLY A 96 -15.35 1.29 2.67
N GLU A 97 -15.74 0.02 2.81
CA GLU A 97 -15.92 -0.67 4.10
C GLU A 97 -14.67 -1.38 4.62
N ILE A 98 -13.65 -1.58 3.78
CA ILE A 98 -12.43 -2.31 4.19
C ILE A 98 -11.49 -1.35 4.92
N THR A 99 -11.07 -1.76 6.11
CA THR A 99 -10.20 -1.00 7.01
C THR A 99 -9.02 -1.84 7.45
N LEU A 100 -7.81 -1.29 7.33
CA LEU A 100 -6.56 -1.83 7.84
C LEU A 100 -5.99 -0.83 8.87
N VAL A 101 -5.57 -1.33 10.03
CA VAL A 101 -5.08 -0.47 11.14
C VAL A 101 -3.63 -0.76 11.39
N TYR A 102 -2.79 0.27 11.28
CA TYR A 102 -1.34 0.19 11.45
C TYR A 102 -0.90 0.89 12.74
N THR A 103 0.11 0.35 13.41
CA THR A 103 0.75 1.02 14.54
C THR A 103 1.58 2.22 14.06
N PRO A 104 1.95 3.17 14.95
CA PRO A 104 2.77 4.32 14.55
C PRO A 104 4.08 3.91 13.85
N GLY A 105 4.78 2.90 14.37
CA GLY A 105 6.05 2.44 13.81
C GLY A 105 5.91 1.73 12.45
N GLU A 106 4.81 0.97 12.26
CA GLU A 106 4.49 0.35 10.97
C GLU A 106 4.23 1.40 9.90
N TRP A 107 3.45 2.43 10.27
CA TRP A 107 3.11 3.51 9.36
C TRP A 107 4.34 4.37 9.02
N GLU A 108 5.20 4.68 9.99
CA GLU A 108 6.45 5.41 9.75
C GLU A 108 7.37 4.66 8.78
N ALA A 109 7.56 3.35 8.97
CA ALA A 109 8.36 2.53 8.08
C ALA A 109 7.77 2.48 6.66
N PHE A 110 6.44 2.39 6.55
CA PHE A 110 5.75 2.47 5.26
C PHE A 110 6.01 3.83 4.57
N ILE A 111 5.84 4.95 5.27
CA ILE A 111 6.09 6.29 4.72
C ILE A 111 7.56 6.47 4.31
N ALA A 112 8.50 5.90 5.06
CA ALA A 112 9.91 5.88 4.66
C ALA A 112 10.11 5.13 3.34
N GLY A 113 9.57 3.93 3.20
CA GLY A 113 9.63 3.16 1.94
C GLY A 113 8.93 3.86 0.76
N VAL A 114 7.82 4.56 1.02
CA VAL A 114 7.14 5.39 0.00
C VAL A 114 8.05 6.54 -0.47
N ARG A 115 8.73 7.22 0.45
CA ARG A 115 9.69 8.29 0.11
C ARG A 115 10.90 7.78 -0.65
N ASP A 116 11.32 6.55 -0.37
CA ASP A 116 12.41 5.86 -1.06
C ASP A 116 11.95 5.27 -2.43
N GLY A 117 10.66 5.40 -2.79
CA GLY A 117 10.10 4.95 -4.07
C GLY A 117 9.89 3.43 -4.16
N GLU A 118 9.94 2.69 -3.04
CA GLU A 118 9.86 1.23 -3.03
C GLU A 118 8.50 0.69 -3.48
N PHE A 119 7.46 1.52 -3.33
CA PHE A 119 6.09 1.22 -3.74
C PHE A 119 5.73 1.81 -5.10
N ASP A 120 6.64 2.58 -5.71
CA ASP A 120 6.51 3.10 -7.06
C ASP A 120 6.90 1.99 -8.04
N ARG A 121 5.92 1.35 -8.66
CA ARG A 121 6.18 0.48 -9.81
C ARG A 121 6.02 1.27 -11.11
N ILE A 122 6.53 2.49 -11.18
CA ILE A 122 6.61 3.21 -12.46
C ILE A 122 7.66 2.48 -13.32
N PRO A 123 7.43 2.22 -14.63
CA PRO A 123 8.50 1.75 -15.49
C PRO A 123 9.63 2.78 -15.43
N VAL A 124 10.75 2.38 -14.84
CA VAL A 124 12.01 3.11 -14.91
C VAL A 124 12.25 3.36 -16.39
N HIS A 125 12.11 4.61 -16.82
CA HIS A 125 12.54 4.98 -18.15
C HIS A 125 14.06 4.78 -18.18
N SER A 126 14.49 4.11 -19.25
CA SER A 126 15.87 3.81 -19.62
C SER A 126 16.83 4.99 -19.49
#